data_AF-V9M9V5-F1
#
_entry.id   AF-V9M9V5-F1
#
_cell.length_a   1.000
_cell.length_b   1.000
_cell.length_c   1.000
_cell.angle_alpha   90.00
_cell.angle_beta   90.00
_cell.angle_gamma   90.00
#
_symmetry.space_group_name_H-M   'P 1'
#
loop_
_entity.id
_entity.type
_entity.pdbx_description
1 polymer ?
#
loop_
_entity_poly.entity_id
_entity_poly.type
_entity_poly.pdbx_seq_one_letter_code
_entity_poly.pdbx_strand_id
1 'polypeptide(L)'
;MSLSGDVCLVTGAGGFLGRRLVKLLLEEEKLAEIRLLDQHIQPQLIQSLEEARGETRLSVLEGDIRDSDFLCRACRGVSVVFHIASLIDVIGALDYSELYTVNVKGTQLLLEACVRENVVSFVYTSSIEVAGPNPAGDPVINGDEDTADASTLKFAYSRTKKEAARSLRDVDRRAVVAGNVYYVSDDTPPVSYCDFNHAVMAPLGFRIQEKHMQPLWLLHVFCFLLEVLRFCLQPFKHIAPPLNRQLLVMLNTPFSFGYQKA
;
A
#
# COMPACT_ATOMS: atom_id res chain seq x y z
N MET A 1 4.02 17.85 13.59
CA MET A 1 3.65 17.49 14.97
C MET A 1 4.84 16.73 15.54
N SER A 2 5.28 17.01 16.77
CA SER A 2 6.29 16.17 17.43
C SER A 2 5.58 15.01 18.11
N LEU A 3 6.08 13.78 17.93
CA LEU A 3 5.55 12.58 18.58
C LEU A 3 6.28 12.29 19.90
N SER A 4 6.88 13.31 20.51
CA SER A 4 7.69 13.16 21.70
C SER A 4 6.85 12.67 22.88
N GLY A 5 7.24 11.53 23.46
CA GLY A 5 6.54 10.90 24.58
C GLY A 5 5.27 10.14 24.20
N ASP A 6 4.92 10.06 22.91
CA ASP A 6 3.78 9.28 22.45
C ASP A 6 4.08 7.78 22.36
N VAL A 7 3.02 6.98 22.37
CA VAL A 7 3.06 5.56 22.04
C VAL A 7 2.51 5.39 20.63
N CYS A 8 3.27 4.76 19.74
CA CYS A 8 2.83 4.47 18.38
C CYS A 8 2.71 2.97 18.11
N LEU A 9 1.77 2.60 17.24
CA LEU A 9 1.61 1.25 16.71
C LEU A 9 1.89 1.25 15.21
N VAL A 10 2.83 0.43 14.77
CA VAL A 10 3.14 0.22 13.36
C VAL A 10 2.70 -1.18 12.98
N THR A 11 1.68 -1.30 12.13
CA THR A 11 1.26 -2.60 11.57
C THR A 11 2.00 -2.86 10.24
N GLY A 12 2.34 -4.11 9.96
CA GLY A 12 3.21 -4.43 8.82
C GLY A 12 4.67 -4.02 9.08
N ALA A 13 5.06 -3.97 10.36
CA ALA A 13 6.37 -3.48 10.79
C ALA A 13 7.55 -4.35 10.34
N GLY A 14 7.31 -5.65 10.09
CA GLY A 14 8.30 -6.57 9.53
C GLY A 14 8.44 -6.44 8.01
N GLY A 15 7.47 -5.82 7.35
CA GLY A 15 7.44 -5.62 5.90
C GLY A 15 8.48 -4.64 5.36
N PHE A 16 8.54 -4.53 4.03
CA PHE A 16 9.52 -3.68 3.34
C PHE A 16 9.44 -2.22 3.79
N LEU A 17 8.26 -1.60 3.76
CA LEU A 17 8.07 -0.19 4.13
C LEU A 17 8.09 0.00 5.66
N GLY A 18 7.39 -0.87 6.40
CA GLY A 18 7.24 -0.75 7.85
C GLY A 18 8.57 -0.69 8.60
N ARG A 19 9.53 -1.56 8.26
CA ARG A 19 10.85 -1.56 8.91
C ARG A 19 11.66 -0.28 8.67
N ARG A 20 11.45 0.42 7.55
CA ARG A 20 12.10 1.72 7.30
C ARG A 20 11.40 2.83 8.06
N LEU A 21 10.06 2.81 8.10
CA LEU A 21 9.31 3.76 8.92
C LEU A 21 9.72 3.65 10.38
N VAL A 22 9.81 2.44 10.95
CA VAL A 22 10.24 2.26 12.35
C VAL A 22 11.64 2.83 12.57
N LYS A 23 12.58 2.59 11.64
CA LYS A 23 13.92 3.15 11.74
C LYS A 23 13.91 4.69 11.74
N LEU A 24 13.18 5.31 10.80
CA LEU A 24 13.05 6.76 10.73
C LEU A 24 12.40 7.34 11.98
N LEU A 25 11.35 6.69 12.52
CA LEU A 25 10.71 7.12 13.77
C LEU A 25 11.69 7.11 14.95
N LEU A 26 12.61 6.13 15.02
CA LEU A 26 13.62 6.09 16.08
C LEU A 26 14.72 7.14 15.89
N GLU A 27 15.06 7.47 14.64
CA GLU A 27 16.08 8.46 14.31
C GLU A 27 15.59 9.91 14.48
N GLU A 28 14.31 10.16 14.18
CA GLU A 28 13.76 11.52 14.08
C GLU A 28 12.88 11.91 15.28
N GLU A 29 12.29 10.95 16.00
CA GLU A 29 11.34 11.22 17.09
C GLU A 29 11.78 10.63 18.44
N LYS A 30 11.30 11.24 19.53
CA LYS A 30 11.56 10.79 20.91
C LYS A 30 10.31 10.14 21.52
N LEU A 31 9.88 9.04 20.94
CA LEU A 31 8.68 8.30 21.36
C LEU A 31 8.89 7.63 22.73
N ALA A 32 7.81 7.44 23.48
CA ALA A 32 7.84 6.62 24.69
C ALA A 32 7.92 5.13 24.33
N GLU A 33 7.15 4.70 23.31
CA GLU A 33 7.10 3.31 22.87
C GLU A 33 6.73 3.20 21.38
N ILE A 34 7.41 2.30 20.66
CA ILE A 34 6.99 1.81 19.34
C ILE A 34 6.57 0.35 19.47
N ARG A 35 5.32 0.08 19.11
CA ARG A 35 4.76 -1.27 19.01
C ARG A 35 4.85 -1.75 17.57
N LEU A 36 5.67 -2.77 17.33
CA LEU A 36 5.82 -3.40 16.03
C LEU A 36 4.82 -4.56 15.95
N LEU A 37 3.83 -4.45 15.06
CA LEU A 37 2.85 -5.48 14.80
C LEU A 37 3.06 -6.06 13.40
N ASP A 38 3.27 -7.37 13.33
CA ASP A 38 3.29 -8.14 12.09
C ASP A 38 2.95 -9.60 12.39
N GLN A 39 2.61 -10.40 11.38
CA GLN A 39 2.43 -11.85 11.56
C GLN A 39 3.76 -12.52 11.91
N HIS A 40 4.86 -11.97 11.41
CA HIS A 40 6.19 -12.47 11.69
C HIS A 40 7.21 -11.33 11.73
N ILE A 41 7.94 -11.23 12.84
CA ILE A 41 9.00 -10.24 13.03
C ILE A 41 10.33 -10.97 13.21
N GLN A 42 11.22 -10.79 12.25
CA GLN A 42 12.54 -11.42 12.28
C GLN A 42 13.37 -10.85 13.45
N PRO A 43 14.04 -11.69 14.26
CA PRO A 43 14.90 -11.22 15.34
C PRO A 43 16.00 -10.25 14.88
N GLN A 44 16.50 -10.43 13.66
CA GLN A 44 17.49 -9.56 13.04
C GLN A 44 16.98 -8.13 12.84
N LEU A 45 15.67 -7.96 12.60
CA LEU A 45 15.07 -6.63 12.52
C LEU A 45 15.19 -5.94 13.88
N ILE A 46 14.82 -6.61 14.97
CA ILE A 46 14.89 -6.04 16.32
C ILE A 46 16.33 -5.65 16.66
N GLN A 47 17.29 -6.56 16.42
CA GLN A 47 18.71 -6.29 16.62
C GLN A 47 19.18 -5.05 15.84
N SER A 48 18.72 -4.87 14.60
CA SER A 48 19.09 -3.71 13.78
C SER A 48 18.52 -2.38 14.26
N LEU A 49 17.52 -2.39 15.14
CA LEU A 49 16.88 -1.20 15.69
C LEU A 49 17.41 -0.81 17.08
N GLU A 50 18.15 -1.70 17.75
CA GLU A 50 18.67 -1.47 19.11
C GLU A 50 19.59 -0.24 19.20
N GLU A 51 20.43 -0.01 18.19
CA GLU A 51 21.34 1.15 18.18
C GLU A 51 20.59 2.47 18.02
N ALA A 52 19.48 2.46 17.27
CA ALA A 52 18.71 3.65 16.97
C ALA A 52 17.68 4.00 18.06
N ARG A 53 17.28 3.04 18.91
CA ARG A 53 16.11 3.25 19.79
C ARG A 53 16.33 4.26 20.92
N GLY A 54 17.56 4.47 21.37
CA GLY A 54 17.85 5.33 22.51
C GLY A 54 17.01 4.93 23.74
N GLU A 55 16.21 5.86 24.25
CA GLU A 55 15.29 5.65 25.38
C GLU A 55 13.92 5.08 24.97
N THR A 56 13.63 5.04 23.67
CA THR A 56 12.35 4.55 23.14
C THR A 56 12.22 3.05 23.41
N ARG A 57 11.10 2.66 24.03
CA ARG A 57 10.77 1.26 24.23
C ARG A 57 10.33 0.62 22.91
N LEU A 58 10.88 -0.54 22.57
CA LEU A 58 10.37 -1.37 21.47
C LEU A 58 9.57 -2.53 22.03
N SER A 59 8.35 -2.73 21.51
CA SER A 59 7.48 -3.84 21.88
C SER A 59 7.08 -4.61 20.63
N VAL A 60 7.33 -5.92 20.63
CA VAL A 60 7.04 -6.81 19.50
C VAL A 60 5.70 -7.50 19.75
N LEU A 61 4.78 -7.33 18.80
CA LEU A 61 3.43 -7.89 18.84
C LEU A 61 3.24 -8.78 17.61
N GLU A 62 3.66 -10.05 17.71
CA GLU A 62 3.40 -11.02 16.65
C GLU A 62 1.93 -11.46 16.67
N GLY A 63 1.21 -11.16 15.60
CA GLY A 63 -0.22 -11.45 15.50
C GLY A 63 -0.83 -11.01 14.17
N ASP A 64 -2.11 -11.32 14.00
CA ASP A 64 -2.85 -11.07 12.77
C ASP A 64 -3.82 -9.90 12.95
N ILE A 65 -3.89 -9.01 11.95
CA ILE A 65 -4.84 -7.88 11.95
C ILE A 65 -6.31 -8.34 11.82
N ARG A 66 -6.56 -9.62 11.61
CA ARG A 66 -7.89 -10.24 11.61
C ARG A 66 -8.37 -10.63 13.01
N ASP A 67 -7.52 -10.54 14.04
CA ASP A 67 -7.88 -10.79 15.44
C ASP A 67 -8.29 -9.49 16.16
N SER A 68 -9.59 -9.30 16.37
CA SER A 68 -10.13 -8.09 16.99
C SER A 68 -9.66 -7.86 18.43
N ASP A 69 -9.53 -8.94 19.22
CA ASP A 69 -9.18 -8.84 20.64
C ASP A 69 -7.70 -8.51 20.78
N PHE A 70 -6.87 -9.10 19.92
CA PHE A 70 -5.46 -8.75 19.80
C PHE A 70 -5.28 -7.29 19.42
N LEU A 71 -6.04 -6.80 18.43
CA LEU A 71 -5.98 -5.40 18.01
C LEU A 71 -6.37 -4.43 19.12
N CYS A 72 -7.41 -4.72 19.92
CA CYS A 72 -7.77 -3.87 21.07
C CYS A 72 -6.61 -3.79 22.09
N ARG A 73 -5.95 -4.93 22.39
CA ARG A 73 -4.77 -4.93 23.27
C ARG A 73 -3.61 -4.14 22.67
N ALA A 74 -3.38 -4.26 21.35
CA ALA A 74 -2.32 -3.54 20.65
C ALA A 74 -2.55 -2.02 20.64
N CYS A 75 -3.81 -1.58 20.50
CA CYS A 75 -4.20 -0.16 20.47
C CYS A 75 -4.28 0.51 21.84
N ARG A 76 -4.30 -0.24 22.95
CA ARG A 76 -4.46 0.34 24.29
C ARG A 76 -3.37 1.36 24.64
N GLY A 77 -3.76 2.60 24.87
CA GLY A 77 -2.85 3.70 25.21
C GLY A 77 -1.95 4.15 24.05
N VAL A 78 -2.32 3.82 22.80
CA VAL A 78 -1.63 4.28 21.59
C VAL A 78 -2.19 5.65 21.18
N SER A 79 -1.31 6.61 20.89
CA SER A 79 -1.67 7.92 20.36
C SER A 79 -1.86 7.86 18.83
N VAL A 80 -0.95 7.18 18.13
CA VAL A 80 -0.92 7.13 16.66
C VAL A 80 -0.73 5.72 16.12
N VAL A 81 -1.51 5.38 15.10
CA VAL A 81 -1.39 4.11 14.37
C VAL A 81 -0.91 4.37 12.95
N PHE A 82 0.20 3.74 12.56
CA PHE A 82 0.67 3.66 11.18
C PHE A 82 0.26 2.31 10.58
N HIS A 83 -0.73 2.33 9.69
CA HIS A 83 -1.28 1.13 9.08
C HIS A 83 -0.65 0.83 7.72
N ILE A 84 0.37 -0.04 7.72
CA ILE A 84 1.09 -0.49 6.52
C ILE A 84 0.79 -1.97 6.20
N ALA A 85 0.24 -2.74 7.15
CA ALA A 85 -0.12 -4.13 6.94
C ALA A 85 -1.09 -4.29 5.75
N SER A 86 -0.65 -5.03 4.73
CA SER A 86 -1.41 -5.29 3.51
C SER A 86 -0.82 -6.49 2.77
N LEU A 87 -1.67 -7.34 2.21
CA LEU A 87 -1.27 -8.27 1.15
C LEU A 87 -1.25 -7.52 -0.19
N ILE A 88 -0.12 -7.63 -0.90
CA ILE A 88 0.08 -7.00 -2.22
C ILE A 88 0.02 -8.09 -3.28
N ASP A 89 -0.89 -7.93 -4.25
CA ASP A 89 -0.98 -8.81 -5.42
C ASP A 89 -1.38 -8.02 -6.67
N VAL A 90 -0.39 -7.74 -7.50
CA VAL A 90 -0.52 -6.97 -8.74
C VAL A 90 -0.64 -7.85 -9.98
N ILE A 91 -0.48 -9.16 -9.82
CA ILE A 91 -0.53 -10.15 -10.93
C ILE A 91 -1.75 -11.06 -10.85
N GLY A 92 -2.54 -10.98 -9.78
CA GLY A 92 -3.74 -11.79 -9.58
C GLY A 92 -3.42 -13.24 -9.23
N ALA A 93 -2.36 -13.45 -8.44
CA ALA A 93 -1.95 -14.76 -7.94
C ALA A 93 -2.73 -15.21 -6.70
N LEU A 94 -3.25 -14.26 -5.91
CA LEU A 94 -4.01 -14.51 -4.69
C LEU A 94 -5.51 -14.50 -4.97
N ASP A 95 -6.26 -15.24 -4.14
CA ASP A 95 -7.71 -15.13 -4.15
C ASP A 95 -8.14 -13.76 -3.62
N TYR A 96 -9.16 -13.18 -4.25
CA TYR A 96 -9.72 -11.91 -3.83
C TYR A 96 -10.27 -12.00 -2.40
N SER A 97 -10.80 -13.16 -1.99
CA SER A 97 -11.30 -13.36 -0.62
C SER A 97 -10.20 -13.15 0.43
N GLU A 98 -9.00 -13.68 0.19
CA GLU A 98 -7.86 -13.52 1.10
C GLU A 98 -7.39 -12.06 1.14
N LEU A 99 -7.23 -11.43 -0.03
CA LEU A 99 -6.91 -10.01 -0.13
C LEU A 99 -7.94 -9.15 0.61
N TYR A 100 -9.23 -9.45 0.46
CA TYR A 100 -10.32 -8.72 1.10
C TYR A 100 -10.30 -8.88 2.61
N THR A 101 -10.13 -10.10 3.12
CA THR A 101 -10.11 -10.35 4.57
C THR A 101 -8.95 -9.63 5.27
N VAL A 102 -7.78 -9.55 4.64
CA VAL A 102 -6.64 -8.83 5.21
C VAL A 102 -6.76 -7.32 4.98
N ASN A 103 -6.85 -6.89 3.73
CA ASN A 103 -6.72 -5.47 3.37
C ASN A 103 -7.96 -4.65 3.69
N VAL A 104 -9.17 -5.24 3.69
CA VAL A 104 -10.42 -4.50 3.95
C VAL A 104 -10.90 -4.81 5.36
N LYS A 105 -11.15 -6.08 5.67
CA LYS A 105 -11.70 -6.47 6.97
C LYS A 105 -10.70 -6.24 8.10
N GLY A 106 -9.42 -6.58 7.91
CA GLY A 106 -8.37 -6.27 8.88
C GLY A 106 -8.26 -4.77 9.17
N THR A 107 -8.30 -3.91 8.14
CA THR A 107 -8.33 -2.46 8.33
C THR A 107 -9.58 -2.01 9.10
N GLN A 108 -10.76 -2.56 8.79
CA GLN A 108 -12.00 -2.23 9.49
C GLN A 108 -11.94 -2.59 10.98
N LEU A 109 -11.38 -3.76 11.32
CA LEU A 109 -11.19 -4.20 12.70
C LEU A 109 -10.19 -3.32 13.44
N LEU A 110 -9.10 -2.95 12.80
CA LEU A 110 -8.10 -2.06 13.38
C LEU A 110 -8.69 -0.67 13.66
N LEU A 111 -9.50 -0.13 12.74
CA LEU A 111 -10.21 1.14 12.97
C LEU A 111 -11.19 1.04 14.14
N GLU A 112 -11.91 -0.07 14.27
CA GLU A 112 -12.79 -0.28 15.42
C GLU A 112 -12.02 -0.36 16.73
N ALA A 113 -10.86 -1.03 16.74
CA ALA A 113 -9.98 -1.05 17.91
C ALA A 113 -9.45 0.36 18.25
N CYS A 114 -9.08 1.16 17.24
CA CYS A 114 -8.66 2.54 17.42
C CYS A 114 -9.74 3.39 18.07
N VAL A 115 -11.00 3.27 17.60
CA VAL A 115 -12.15 3.98 18.18
C VAL A 115 -12.39 3.55 19.63
N ARG A 116 -12.39 2.24 19.92
CA ARG A 116 -12.62 1.71 21.28
C ARG A 116 -11.55 2.15 22.27
N GLU A 117 -10.29 2.18 21.83
CA GLU A 117 -9.13 2.53 22.67
C GLU A 117 -8.77 4.02 22.60
N ASN A 118 -9.60 4.86 21.97
CA ASN A 118 -9.44 6.32 21.86
C ASN A 118 -8.12 6.78 21.21
N VAL A 119 -7.68 6.07 20.17
CA VAL A 119 -6.53 6.46 19.35
C VAL A 119 -6.85 7.76 18.61
N VAL A 120 -5.97 8.76 18.72
CA VAL A 120 -6.22 10.11 18.19
C VAL A 120 -5.83 10.29 16.72
N SER A 121 -4.91 9.46 16.21
CA SER A 121 -4.41 9.58 14.84
C SER A 121 -4.23 8.22 14.17
N PHE A 122 -4.66 8.13 12.91
CA PHE A 122 -4.54 6.93 12.10
C PHE A 122 -4.01 7.29 10.71
N VAL A 123 -2.83 6.79 10.39
CA VAL A 123 -2.18 6.97 9.10
C VAL A 123 -2.34 5.71 8.28
N TYR A 124 -3.14 5.79 7.22
CA TYR A 124 -3.35 4.68 6.28
C TYR A 124 -2.43 4.81 5.07
N THR A 125 -1.58 3.81 4.83
CA THR A 125 -0.78 3.77 3.60
C THR A 125 -1.61 3.20 2.46
N SER A 126 -1.98 4.03 1.48
CA SER A 126 -2.68 3.59 0.26
C SER A 126 -1.69 3.10 -0.82
N SER A 127 -2.12 3.01 -2.08
CA SER A 127 -1.28 2.67 -3.23
C SER A 127 -1.63 3.56 -4.41
N ILE A 128 -0.63 3.90 -5.23
CA ILE A 128 -0.84 4.65 -6.48
C ILE A 128 -1.80 3.94 -7.45
N GLU A 129 -1.89 2.61 -7.38
CA GLU A 129 -2.80 1.85 -8.24
C GLU A 129 -4.28 2.16 -7.99
N VAL A 130 -4.64 2.78 -6.86
CA VAL A 130 -6.02 3.21 -6.61
C VAL A 130 -6.45 4.35 -7.54
N ALA A 131 -5.51 5.04 -8.17
CA ALA A 131 -5.80 6.13 -9.09
C ALA A 131 -6.29 5.65 -10.47
N GLY A 132 -6.23 4.35 -10.75
CA GLY A 132 -6.73 3.79 -12.01
C GLY A 132 -5.66 3.58 -13.07
N PRO A 133 -6.07 3.06 -14.23
CA PRO A 133 -6.71 3.85 -15.28
C PRO A 133 -8.24 4.02 -15.14
N ASN A 134 -8.80 5.01 -15.84
CA ASN A 134 -10.24 5.16 -16.06
C ASN A 134 -10.73 4.22 -17.19
N PRO A 135 -12.05 4.07 -17.45
CA PRO A 135 -12.56 3.18 -18.51
C PRO A 135 -12.05 3.50 -19.92
N ALA A 136 -11.75 4.76 -20.20
CA ALA A 136 -11.26 5.24 -21.48
C ALA A 136 -9.74 5.09 -21.62
N GLY A 137 -9.03 4.82 -20.53
CA GLY A 137 -7.57 4.77 -20.50
C GLY A 137 -6.91 6.15 -20.53
N ASP A 138 -7.65 7.21 -20.19
CA ASP A 138 -7.11 8.58 -20.24
C ASP A 138 -6.00 8.77 -19.20
N PRO A 139 -5.00 9.59 -19.51
CA PRO A 139 -3.94 9.91 -18.57
C PRO A 139 -4.44 10.77 -17.40
N VAL A 140 -3.79 10.64 -16.25
CA VAL A 140 -3.91 11.60 -15.15
C VAL A 140 -2.64 12.43 -15.16
N ILE A 141 -2.76 13.72 -15.45
CA ILE A 141 -1.61 14.63 -15.53
C ILE A 141 -1.73 15.66 -14.41
N ASN A 142 -0.73 15.65 -13.52
CA ASN A 142 -0.62 16.54 -12.37
C ASN A 142 -1.87 16.48 -11.47
N GLY A 143 -2.40 15.28 -11.25
CA GLY A 143 -3.49 15.07 -10.31
C GLY A 143 -3.06 15.37 -8.88
N ASP A 144 -4.01 15.64 -8.01
CA ASP A 144 -3.84 15.98 -6.60
C ASP A 144 -4.93 15.33 -5.75
N GLU A 145 -4.92 15.55 -4.44
CA GLU A 145 -5.82 14.91 -3.49
C GLU A 145 -7.30 15.27 -3.70
N ASP A 146 -7.58 16.35 -4.43
CA ASP A 146 -8.91 16.81 -4.81
C ASP A 146 -9.37 16.27 -6.18
N THR A 147 -8.47 15.63 -6.94
CA THR A 147 -8.76 15.08 -8.25
C THR A 147 -9.82 13.99 -8.15
N ALA A 148 -10.89 14.16 -8.94
CA ALA A 148 -12.02 13.25 -8.91
C ALA A 148 -11.62 11.82 -9.30
N ASP A 149 -12.01 10.86 -8.47
CA ASP A 149 -11.70 9.45 -8.67
C ASP A 149 -12.58 8.84 -9.78
N ALA A 150 -12.10 8.89 -11.02
CA ALA A 150 -12.70 8.25 -12.19
C ALA A 150 -12.17 6.81 -12.42
N SER A 151 -11.39 6.26 -11.49
CA SER A 151 -10.70 4.99 -11.68
C SER A 151 -11.65 3.80 -11.81
N THR A 152 -11.34 2.90 -12.74
CA THR A 152 -12.01 1.60 -12.86
C THR A 152 -11.03 0.51 -12.48
N LEU A 153 -10.98 0.23 -11.18
CA LEU A 153 -10.06 -0.74 -10.61
C LEU A 153 -10.57 -2.16 -10.90
N LYS A 154 -9.89 -2.85 -11.82
CA LYS A 154 -10.13 -4.28 -12.09
C LYS A 154 -9.13 -5.19 -11.35
N PHE A 155 -8.05 -4.63 -10.79
CA PHE A 155 -7.07 -5.37 -9.99
C PHE A 155 -7.59 -5.57 -8.58
N ALA A 156 -7.47 -6.81 -8.09
CA ALA A 156 -7.94 -7.21 -6.78
C ALA A 156 -7.29 -6.37 -5.66
N TYR A 157 -5.97 -6.20 -5.71
CA TYR A 157 -5.24 -5.41 -4.73
C TYR A 157 -5.71 -3.95 -4.70
N SER A 158 -5.69 -3.25 -5.83
CA SER A 158 -6.08 -1.83 -5.89
C SER A 158 -7.54 -1.62 -5.44
N ARG A 159 -8.45 -2.55 -5.80
CA ARG A 159 -9.83 -2.55 -5.30
C ARG A 159 -9.88 -2.61 -3.77
N THR A 160 -9.15 -3.54 -3.16
CA THR A 160 -9.15 -3.66 -1.69
C THR A 160 -8.57 -2.43 -1.00
N LYS A 161 -7.52 -1.79 -1.54
CA LYS A 161 -7.00 -0.51 -1.01
C LYS A 161 -8.03 0.62 -1.09
N LYS A 162 -8.77 0.73 -2.20
CA LYS A 162 -9.85 1.72 -2.37
C LYS A 162 -11.02 1.46 -1.42
N GLU A 163 -11.43 0.21 -1.24
CA GLU A 163 -12.50 -0.18 -0.33
C GLU A 163 -12.12 0.04 1.16
N ALA A 164 -10.89 -0.27 1.53
CA ALA A 164 -10.35 0.02 2.87
C ALA A 164 -10.30 1.53 3.14
N ALA A 165 -9.81 2.32 2.17
CA ALA A 165 -9.78 3.77 2.30
C ALA A 165 -11.19 4.40 2.43
N ARG A 166 -12.20 3.84 1.74
CA ARG A 166 -13.60 4.26 1.93
C ARG A 166 -14.09 4.05 3.36
N SER A 167 -13.64 2.99 4.02
CA SER A 167 -13.99 2.70 5.42
C SER A 167 -13.45 3.75 6.40
N LEU A 168 -12.44 4.54 6.00
CA LEU A 168 -11.91 5.67 6.78
C LEU A 168 -12.79 6.93 6.66
N ARG A 169 -13.62 7.02 5.62
CA ARG A 169 -14.47 8.18 5.35
C ARG A 169 -15.85 8.09 6.01
N ASP A 170 -16.15 6.97 6.66
CA ASP A 170 -17.41 6.75 7.36
C ASP A 170 -17.58 7.75 8.52
N VAL A 171 -18.72 8.46 8.54
CA VAL A 171 -18.96 9.64 9.38
C VAL A 171 -18.85 9.30 10.87
N ASP A 172 -19.35 8.14 11.27
CA ASP A 172 -19.33 7.68 12.66
C ASP A 172 -17.91 7.39 13.15
N ARG A 173 -17.02 6.96 12.26
CA ARG A 173 -15.60 6.66 12.56
C ARG A 173 -14.73 7.91 12.46
N ARG A 174 -15.09 8.84 11.57
CA ARG A 174 -14.36 10.09 11.30
C ARG A 174 -14.42 11.08 12.46
N ALA A 175 -15.45 11.01 13.30
CA ALA A 175 -15.59 11.86 14.49
C ALA A 175 -14.45 11.65 15.51
N VAL A 176 -13.81 10.47 15.49
CA VAL A 176 -12.71 10.10 16.38
C VAL A 176 -11.36 10.13 15.67
N VAL A 177 -11.33 9.85 14.36
CA VAL A 177 -10.10 9.76 13.56
C VAL A 177 -10.20 10.70 12.36
N ALA A 178 -9.51 11.84 12.40
CA ALA A 178 -9.58 12.87 11.36
C ALA A 178 -8.95 12.37 10.03
N GLY A 179 -9.75 12.39 8.96
CA GLY A 179 -9.44 11.77 7.67
C GLY A 179 -9.12 12.78 6.57
N ASN A 180 -7.86 13.21 6.50
CA ASN A 180 -7.28 13.84 5.31
C ASN A 180 -6.55 12.78 4.48
N VAL A 181 -6.60 12.92 3.16
CA VAL A 181 -5.82 12.10 2.22
C VAL A 181 -4.62 12.94 1.82
N TYR A 182 -3.46 12.31 1.71
CA TYR A 182 -2.22 12.94 1.27
C TYR A 182 -1.55 12.02 0.25
N TYR A 183 -1.06 12.61 -0.83
CA TYR A 183 -0.05 11.97 -1.67
C TYR A 183 1.33 12.23 -1.09
N VAL A 184 2.15 11.17 -1.05
CA VAL A 184 3.51 11.24 -0.54
C VAL A 184 4.44 10.87 -1.68
N SER A 185 5.23 11.83 -2.12
CA SER A 185 6.33 11.68 -3.07
C SER A 185 7.50 12.54 -2.62
N ASP A 186 8.67 12.33 -3.22
CA ASP A 186 9.80 13.24 -3.11
C ASP A 186 9.72 14.34 -4.19
N ASP A 187 10.66 15.29 -4.13
CA ASP A 187 10.74 16.40 -5.07
C ASP A 187 11.35 15.97 -6.43
N THR A 188 11.46 14.66 -6.69
CA THR A 188 12.00 14.11 -7.94
C THR A 188 10.98 14.31 -9.06
N PRO A 189 11.37 14.87 -10.23
CA PRO A 189 10.46 15.04 -11.36
C PRO A 189 9.84 13.69 -11.79
N PRO A 190 8.59 13.67 -12.31
CA PRO A 190 8.01 12.46 -12.84
C PRO A 190 8.87 11.86 -13.95
N VAL A 191 9.20 10.57 -13.84
CA VAL A 191 9.98 9.83 -14.82
C VAL A 191 9.16 8.67 -15.37
N SER A 192 9.30 8.40 -16.67
CA SER A 192 8.70 7.22 -17.29
C SER A 192 9.23 5.94 -16.64
N TYR A 193 8.36 4.92 -16.51
CA TYR A 193 8.77 3.62 -15.98
C TYR A 193 9.94 3.01 -16.78
N CYS A 194 9.98 3.21 -18.10
CA CYS A 194 11.09 2.74 -18.94
C CYS A 194 12.41 3.43 -18.60
N ASP A 195 12.38 4.76 -18.44
CA ASP A 195 13.57 5.55 -18.13
C ASP A 195 14.08 5.24 -16.71
N PHE A 196 13.17 5.08 -15.74
CA PHE A 196 13.50 4.64 -14.39
C PHE A 196 14.20 3.27 -14.41
N ASN A 197 13.60 2.28 -15.08
CA ASN A 197 14.21 0.95 -15.17
C ASN A 197 15.55 0.99 -15.90
N HIS A 198 15.68 1.83 -16.93
CA HIS A 198 16.95 2.00 -17.61
C HIS A 198 18.02 2.58 -16.69
N ALA A 199 17.70 3.62 -15.90
CA ALA A 199 18.65 4.20 -14.95
C ALA A 199 19.18 3.16 -13.95
N VAL A 200 18.32 2.25 -13.47
CA VAL A 200 18.71 1.19 -12.52
C VAL A 200 19.46 0.05 -13.21
N MET A 201 19.08 -0.33 -14.43
CA MET A 201 19.60 -1.51 -15.13
C MET A 201 20.78 -1.23 -16.07
N ALA A 202 20.99 0.02 -16.47
CA ALA A 202 22.09 0.41 -17.36
C ALA A 202 23.48 0.03 -16.81
N PRO A 203 23.79 0.18 -15.51
CA PRO A 203 25.07 -0.27 -14.94
C PRO A 203 25.29 -1.78 -15.05
N LEU A 204 24.21 -2.58 -15.18
CA LEU A 204 24.26 -4.03 -15.36
C LEU A 204 24.37 -4.43 -16.85
N GLY A 205 24.53 -3.45 -17.76
CA GLY A 205 24.69 -3.67 -19.19
C GLY A 205 23.38 -3.75 -19.98
N PHE A 206 22.23 -3.56 -19.35
CA PHE A 206 20.94 -3.50 -20.06
C PHE A 206 20.78 -2.16 -20.79
N ARG A 207 20.20 -2.19 -21.99
CA ARG A 207 19.91 -0.99 -22.78
C ARG A 207 18.43 -0.98 -23.14
N ILE A 208 17.85 0.22 -23.24
CA ILE A 208 16.54 0.37 -23.86
C ILE A 208 16.68 -0.06 -25.32
N GLN A 209 15.95 -1.10 -25.70
CA GLN A 209 15.90 -1.52 -27.09
C GLN A 209 14.84 -0.65 -27.78
N GLU A 210 15.25 0.14 -28.78
CA GLU A 210 14.34 0.95 -29.63
C GLU A 210 13.41 0.11 -30.53
N LYS A 211 13.16 -1.16 -30.20
CA LYS A 211 12.43 -2.07 -31.08
C LYS A 211 10.98 -1.60 -31.26
N HIS A 212 10.54 -1.60 -32.52
CA HIS A 212 9.16 -1.38 -32.97
C HIS A 212 8.13 -1.70 -31.90
N MET A 213 7.49 -0.66 -31.35
CA MET A 213 6.28 -0.80 -30.57
C MET A 213 5.29 -1.62 -31.39
N GLN A 214 5.01 -2.84 -30.94
CA GLN A 214 3.89 -3.59 -31.46
C GLN A 214 2.65 -2.71 -31.27
N PRO A 215 1.80 -2.54 -32.31
CA PRO A 215 0.57 -1.78 -32.17
C PRO A 215 -0.19 -2.20 -30.90
N LEU A 216 -0.58 -1.23 -30.06
CA LEU A 216 -1.22 -1.53 -28.76
C LEU A 216 -2.45 -2.43 -28.91
N TRP A 217 -3.18 -2.31 -30.02
CA TRP A 217 -4.33 -3.17 -30.31
C TRP A 217 -3.94 -4.65 -30.48
N LEU A 218 -2.78 -4.97 -31.06
CA LEU A 218 -2.29 -6.35 -31.18
C LEU A 218 -1.95 -6.94 -29.81
N LEU A 219 -1.27 -6.15 -28.96
CA LEU A 219 -0.99 -6.54 -27.59
C LEU A 219 -2.29 -6.72 -26.79
N HIS A 220 -3.30 -5.88 -27.02
CA HIS A 220 -4.60 -5.97 -26.39
C HIS A 220 -5.34 -7.26 -26.78
N VAL A 221 -5.34 -7.61 -28.07
CA VAL A 221 -5.90 -8.88 -28.57
C VAL A 221 -5.14 -10.07 -27.97
N PHE A 222 -3.81 -10.02 -27.93
CA PHE A 222 -3.01 -11.07 -27.31
C PHE A 222 -3.35 -11.26 -25.82
N CYS A 223 -3.45 -10.17 -25.06
CA CYS A 223 -3.87 -10.21 -23.66
C CYS A 223 -5.29 -10.78 -23.49
N PHE A 224 -6.22 -10.42 -24.38
CA PHE A 224 -7.57 -10.99 -24.39
C PHE A 224 -7.54 -12.50 -24.61
N LEU A 225 -6.73 -13.01 -25.53
CA LEU A 225 -6.58 -14.45 -25.76
C LEU A 225 -5.99 -15.17 -24.55
N LEU A 226 -5.02 -14.55 -23.85
CA LEU A 226 -4.49 -15.09 -22.59
C LEU A 226 -5.56 -15.14 -21.48
N GLU A 227 -6.43 -14.14 -21.40
CA GLU A 227 -7.56 -14.11 -20.46
C GLU A 227 -8.59 -15.20 -20.77
N VAL A 228 -8.92 -15.42 -22.04
CA VAL A 228 -9.81 -16.51 -22.49
C VAL A 228 -9.19 -17.87 -22.15
N LEU A 229 -7.90 -18.05 -22.43
CA LEU A 229 -7.18 -19.27 -22.09
C LEU A 229 -7.19 -19.51 -20.58
N ARG A 230 -6.93 -18.48 -19.77
CA ARG A 230 -7.04 -18.54 -18.31
C ARG A 230 -8.43 -18.99 -17.89
N PHE A 231 -9.48 -18.39 -18.43
CA PHE A 231 -10.86 -18.72 -18.08
C PHE A 231 -11.18 -20.20 -18.38
N CYS A 232 -10.76 -20.71 -19.54
CA CYS A 232 -10.94 -22.11 -19.89
C CYS A 232 -10.14 -23.08 -19.00
N LEU A 233 -8.95 -22.66 -18.55
CA LEU A 233 -8.07 -23.49 -17.70
C LEU A 233 -8.36 -23.36 -16.21
N GLN A 234 -9.09 -22.32 -15.79
CA GLN A 234 -9.43 -22.02 -14.39
C GLN A 234 -10.00 -23.24 -13.61
N PRO A 235 -10.86 -24.12 -14.18
CA PRO A 235 -11.37 -25.28 -13.46
C PRO A 235 -10.30 -26.33 -13.13
N PHE A 236 -9.20 -26.36 -13.88
CA PHE A 236 -8.14 -27.37 -13.75
C PHE A 236 -6.90 -26.85 -13.04
N LYS A 237 -6.55 -25.58 -13.28
CA LYS A 237 -5.39 -24.93 -12.71
C LYS A 237 -5.57 -23.43 -12.65
N HIS A 238 -5.29 -22.84 -11.49
CA HIS A 238 -5.19 -21.39 -11.38
C HIS A 238 -3.91 -20.90 -12.08
N ILE A 239 -4.07 -20.22 -13.21
CA ILE A 239 -2.96 -19.63 -13.98
C ILE A 239 -3.17 -18.12 -13.98
N ALA A 240 -2.21 -17.38 -13.44
CA ALA A 240 -2.14 -15.94 -13.56
C ALA A 240 -1.28 -15.60 -14.80
N PRO A 241 -1.86 -15.06 -15.88
CA PRO A 241 -1.07 -14.65 -17.03
C PRO A 241 -0.16 -13.49 -16.64
N PRO A 242 1.10 -13.47 -17.12
CA PRO A 242 2.07 -12.44 -16.76
C PRO A 242 1.67 -11.04 -17.29
N LEU A 243 0.79 -10.99 -18.28
CA LEU A 243 0.25 -9.77 -18.86
C LEU A 243 -1.26 -9.96 -19.10
N ASN A 244 -2.05 -8.96 -18.72
CA ASN A 244 -3.48 -8.89 -18.99
C ASN A 244 -3.82 -7.49 -19.55
N ARG A 245 -5.04 -7.31 -20.05
CA ARG A 245 -5.42 -6.06 -20.72
C ARG A 245 -5.36 -4.85 -19.80
N GLN A 246 -5.67 -5.02 -18.52
CA GLN A 246 -5.62 -3.92 -17.56
C GLN A 246 -4.18 -3.49 -17.28
N LEU A 247 -3.27 -4.44 -17.08
CA LEU A 247 -1.85 -4.16 -16.88
C LEU A 247 -1.27 -3.48 -18.11
N LEU A 248 -1.68 -3.93 -19.31
CA LEU A 248 -1.30 -3.28 -20.56
C LEU A 248 -1.76 -1.82 -20.61
N VAL A 249 -3.02 -1.51 -20.25
CA VAL A 249 -3.50 -0.11 -20.21
C VAL A 249 -2.72 0.68 -19.15
N MET A 250 -2.58 0.15 -17.94
CA MET A 250 -1.87 0.83 -16.84
C MET A 250 -0.40 1.15 -17.19
N LEU A 251 0.29 0.24 -17.88
CA LEU A 251 1.68 0.46 -18.32
C LEU A 251 1.83 1.45 -19.48
N ASN A 252 0.74 1.73 -20.21
CA ASN A 252 0.75 2.63 -21.37
C ASN A 252 -0.02 3.94 -21.15
N THR A 253 -0.64 4.11 -19.99
CA THR A 253 -1.30 5.36 -19.59
C THR A 253 -0.37 6.10 -18.63
N PRO A 254 0.02 7.35 -18.92
CA PRO A 254 0.83 8.13 -17.99
C PRO A 254 -0.02 8.63 -16.81
N PHE A 255 0.57 8.51 -15.62
CA PHE A 255 0.02 9.04 -14.37
C PHE A 255 1.08 9.92 -13.71
N SER A 256 0.77 11.19 -13.50
CA SER A 256 1.57 12.10 -12.67
C SER A 256 0.69 12.78 -11.64
N PHE A 257 1.23 12.93 -10.44
CA PHE A 257 0.55 13.56 -9.32
C PHE A 257 1.44 14.63 -8.71
N GLY A 258 0.85 15.78 -8.39
CA GLY A 258 1.40 16.74 -7.45
C GLY A 258 0.92 16.42 -6.04
N TYR A 259 1.56 17.03 -5.06
CA TYR A 259 1.13 16.97 -3.67
C TYR A 259 1.42 18.31 -2.99
N GLN A 260 0.57 18.70 -2.05
CA GLN A 260 0.91 19.76 -1.10
C GLN A 260 1.58 19.11 0.11
N LYS A 261 2.80 19.54 0.44
CA LYS A 261 3.49 19.09 1.67
C LYS A 261 2.60 19.45 2.87
N ALA A 262 2.21 18.44 3.64
CA ALA A 262 1.40 18.56 4.86
C ALA A 262 2.17 19.23 6.01
#